data_AF-A0ABC9W845-F1
#
_entry.id   AF-A0ABC9W845-F1
#
_cell.length_a   1.000
_cell.length_b   1.000
_cell.length_c   1.000
_cell.angle_alpha   90.00
_cell.angle_beta   90.00
_cell.angle_gamma   90.00
#
_symmetry.space_group_name_H-M   'P 1'
#
loop_
_entity.id
_entity.type
_entity.pdbx_description
1 polymer ?
#
loop_
_entity_poly.entity_id
_entity_poly.type
_entity_poly.pdbx_seq_one_letter_code
_entity_poly.pdbx_strand_id
1 'polypeptide(L)'
;MGAAGTCGWVLSHALLCAVCLLCARRARQVTDGPAAGFLLQALAAASDALEPLWSPGRPDPHPDPHPDPHPDPLPGAWVSAVLGQPLVAFGFHRLSGDRATANLLLGGAAALAPAAARLPADGRLLAARAVAVLAAGSVLVLSVLTANGHGVLGGLLTVLANLLPASGARHGGRPWVLAAGNWALQRALRAQRFGAE
;
A
#
# COMPACT_ATOMS: atom_id res chain seq x y z
N MET A 1 21.23 18.39 -2.07
CA MET A 1 21.46 16.96 -1.70
C MET A 1 21.61 16.15 -2.99
N GLY A 2 22.69 15.36 -3.13
CA GLY A 2 23.15 14.86 -4.43
C GLY A 2 22.21 13.86 -5.12
N ALA A 3 22.35 13.73 -6.45
CA ALA A 3 21.63 12.80 -7.34
C ALA A 3 21.54 11.34 -6.85
N ALA A 4 22.39 10.93 -5.91
CA ALA A 4 22.31 9.63 -5.24
C ALA A 4 21.01 9.43 -4.42
N GLY A 5 20.47 10.49 -3.81
CA GLY A 5 19.25 10.40 -2.99
C GLY A 5 17.98 10.19 -3.82
N THR A 6 17.89 10.83 -4.99
CA THR A 6 16.78 10.67 -5.94
C THR A 6 16.83 9.31 -6.63
N CYS A 7 18.01 8.82 -7.01
CA CYS A 7 18.17 7.46 -7.54
C CYS A 7 17.73 6.37 -6.56
N GLY A 8 18.09 6.48 -5.28
CA GLY A 8 17.66 5.51 -4.26
C GLY A 8 16.15 5.49 -4.06
N TRP A 9 15.50 6.66 -4.09
CA TRP A 9 14.06 6.78 -3.98
C TRP A 9 13.33 6.16 -5.19
N VAL A 10 13.73 6.49 -6.43
CA VAL A 10 13.13 5.91 -7.65
C VAL A 10 13.32 4.39 -7.68
N LEU A 11 14.53 3.91 -7.34
CA LEU A 11 14.83 2.48 -7.30
C LEU A 11 13.91 1.73 -6.32
N SER A 12 13.69 2.30 -5.14
CA SER A 12 12.84 1.68 -4.12
C SER A 12 11.36 1.57 -4.56
N HIS A 13 10.84 2.58 -5.25
CA HIS A 13 9.46 2.56 -5.78
C HIS A 13 9.34 1.65 -7.01
N ALA A 14 10.35 1.63 -7.88
CA ALA A 14 10.40 0.71 -9.02
C ALA A 14 10.43 -0.76 -8.55
N LEU A 15 11.21 -1.07 -7.51
CA LEU A 15 11.23 -2.40 -6.93
C LEU A 15 9.88 -2.74 -6.27
N LEU A 16 9.31 -1.83 -5.47
CA LEU A 16 7.99 -2.03 -4.88
C LEU A 16 6.95 -2.33 -5.97
N CYS A 17 6.97 -1.57 -7.06
CA CYS A 17 6.12 -1.80 -8.23
C CYS A 17 6.31 -3.21 -8.80
N ALA A 18 7.55 -3.62 -9.09
CA ALA A 18 7.86 -4.94 -9.62
C ALA A 18 7.40 -6.08 -8.68
N VAL A 19 7.62 -5.92 -7.37
CA VAL A 19 7.17 -6.88 -6.35
C VAL A 19 5.65 -6.95 -6.31
N CYS A 20 4.96 -5.81 -6.31
CA CYS A 20 3.51 -5.74 -6.33
C CYS A 20 2.91 -6.38 -7.60
N LEU A 21 3.49 -6.15 -8.79
CA LEU A 21 3.07 -6.80 -10.03
C LEU A 21 3.26 -8.32 -9.98
N LEU A 22 4.39 -8.78 -9.46
CA LEU A 22 4.63 -10.19 -9.25
C LEU A 22 3.60 -10.78 -8.27
N CYS A 23 3.31 -10.06 -7.18
CA CYS A 23 2.32 -10.47 -6.20
C CYS A 23 0.92 -10.52 -6.80
N ALA A 24 0.53 -9.53 -7.60
CA ALA A 24 -0.75 -9.49 -8.31
C ALA A 24 -0.90 -10.68 -9.25
N ARG A 25 0.12 -10.96 -10.08
CA ARG A 25 0.12 -12.10 -11.01
C ARG A 25 -0.03 -13.43 -10.27
N ARG A 26 0.66 -13.58 -9.14
CA ARG A 26 0.61 -14.79 -8.30
C ARG A 26 -0.70 -14.91 -7.52
N ALA A 27 -1.24 -13.80 -7.03
CA ALA A 27 -2.50 -13.75 -6.31
C ALA A 27 -3.68 -14.03 -7.23
N ARG A 28 -3.61 -13.67 -8.52
CA ARG A 28 -4.65 -13.99 -9.52
C ARG A 28 -4.85 -15.50 -9.69
N GLN A 29 -3.83 -16.31 -9.42
CA GLN A 29 -3.95 -17.77 -9.41
C GLN A 29 -4.75 -18.27 -8.19
N VAL A 30 -4.87 -17.44 -7.14
CA VAL A 30 -5.51 -17.73 -5.86
C VAL A 30 -6.92 -17.13 -5.80
N THR A 31 -7.05 -15.80 -5.91
CA THR A 31 -8.32 -15.07 -5.89
C THR A 31 -8.17 -13.70 -6.58
N ASP A 32 -9.22 -13.21 -7.24
CA ASP A 32 -9.17 -11.95 -8.00
C ASP A 32 -9.06 -10.70 -7.11
N GLY A 33 -9.59 -10.73 -5.89
CA GLY A 33 -9.61 -9.58 -4.97
C GLY A 33 -8.21 -9.07 -4.58
N PRO A 34 -7.38 -9.90 -3.92
CA PRO A 34 -5.99 -9.53 -3.59
C PRO A 34 -5.14 -9.19 -4.81
N ALA A 35 -5.40 -9.83 -5.95
CA ALA A 35 -4.70 -9.49 -7.19
C ALA A 35 -4.93 -8.04 -7.59
N ALA A 36 -6.18 -7.56 -7.52
CA ALA A 36 -6.51 -6.16 -7.74
C ALA A 36 -5.85 -5.25 -6.69
N GLY A 37 -5.83 -5.67 -5.42
CA GLY A 37 -5.16 -4.91 -4.34
C GLY A 37 -3.67 -4.68 -4.58
N PHE A 38 -2.94 -5.75 -4.92
CA PHE A 38 -1.52 -5.66 -5.28
C PHE A 38 -1.30 -4.87 -6.57
N LEU A 39 -2.19 -4.98 -7.56
CA LEU A 39 -2.10 -4.20 -8.79
C LEU A 39 -2.24 -2.70 -8.52
N LEU A 40 -3.21 -2.30 -7.68
CA LEU A 40 -3.37 -0.90 -7.28
C LEU A 40 -2.12 -0.37 -6.56
N GLN A 41 -1.50 -1.16 -5.70
CA GLN A 41 -0.24 -0.78 -5.05
C GLN A 41 0.91 -0.65 -6.05
N ALA A 42 0.96 -1.50 -7.08
CA ALA A 42 1.94 -1.36 -8.16
C ALA A 42 1.74 -0.06 -8.92
N LEU A 43 0.49 0.29 -9.24
CA LEU A 43 0.16 1.55 -9.93
C LEU A 43 0.51 2.78 -9.10
N ALA A 44 0.25 2.74 -7.79
CA ALA A 44 0.67 3.80 -6.87
C ALA A 44 2.20 3.96 -6.90
N ALA A 45 2.94 2.86 -6.70
CA ALA A 45 4.40 2.88 -6.69
C ALA A 45 4.99 3.29 -8.06
N ALA A 46 4.37 2.91 -9.17
CA ALA A 46 4.78 3.33 -10.51
C ALA A 46 4.56 4.83 -10.70
N SER A 47 3.42 5.36 -10.24
CA SER A 47 3.11 6.79 -10.31
C SER A 47 4.16 7.61 -9.55
N ASP A 48 4.50 7.15 -8.33
CA ASP A 48 5.56 7.77 -7.53
C ASP A 48 6.92 7.68 -8.27
N ALA A 49 7.32 6.50 -8.75
CA ALA A 49 8.61 6.34 -9.45
C ALA A 49 8.75 7.20 -10.72
N LEU A 50 7.64 7.50 -11.41
CA LEU A 50 7.61 8.30 -12.63
C LEU A 50 7.46 9.81 -12.37
N GLU A 51 7.14 10.24 -11.15
CA GLU A 51 7.00 11.65 -10.77
C GLU A 51 8.20 12.52 -11.23
N PRO A 52 9.48 12.10 -11.08
CA PRO A 52 10.62 12.91 -11.50
C PRO A 52 10.72 13.10 -13.02
N LEU A 53 10.15 12.20 -13.81
CA LEU A 53 10.18 12.27 -15.27
C LEU A 53 9.12 13.24 -15.82
N TRP A 54 8.00 13.38 -15.11
CA TRP A 54 6.90 14.25 -15.52
C TRP A 54 6.94 15.63 -14.85
N SER A 55 7.75 15.78 -13.80
CA SER A 55 8.06 17.07 -13.15
C SER A 55 9.56 17.37 -13.13
N PRO A 56 10.24 17.50 -14.30
CA PRO A 56 11.67 17.75 -14.38
C PRO A 56 11.97 19.23 -14.03
N GLY A 57 12.16 19.54 -12.74
CA GLY A 57 12.56 20.91 -12.36
C GLY A 57 12.37 21.35 -10.92
N ARG A 58 12.54 20.48 -9.91
CA ARG A 58 12.46 20.90 -8.51
C ARG A 58 13.85 20.91 -7.86
N PRO A 59 14.50 22.09 -7.70
CA PRO A 59 15.64 22.23 -6.81
C PRO A 59 15.21 21.95 -5.37
N ASP A 60 16.17 21.54 -4.53
CA ASP A 60 16.01 21.29 -3.10
C ASP A 60 15.07 22.31 -2.41
N PRO A 61 14.28 21.92 -1.40
CA PRO A 61 13.48 22.87 -0.63
C PRO A 61 14.43 23.73 0.21
N HIS A 62 14.74 24.92 -0.29
CA HIS A 62 15.13 26.03 0.56
C HIS A 62 13.93 26.38 1.46
N PRO A 63 14.13 26.84 2.71
CA PRO A 63 13.04 27.16 3.61
C PRO A 63 12.45 28.52 3.21
N ASP A 64 11.73 28.57 2.10
CA ASP A 64 10.91 29.73 1.76
C ASP A 64 9.63 29.70 2.61
N PRO A 65 9.22 30.81 3.25
CA PRO A 65 8.05 30.86 4.14
C PRO A 65 6.71 30.86 3.38
N HIS A 66 6.73 30.75 2.05
CA HIS A 66 5.54 30.85 1.23
C HIS A 66 4.97 29.45 0.93
N PRO A 67 3.71 29.14 1.29
CA PRO A 67 3.09 27.89 0.92
C PRO A 67 2.79 27.94 -0.57
N ASP A 68 3.68 27.37 -1.38
CA ASP A 68 3.38 27.11 -2.78
C ASP A 68 2.15 26.18 -2.86
N PRO A 69 1.17 26.50 -3.71
CA PRO A 69 0.01 25.65 -3.94
C PRO A 69 0.48 24.42 -4.72
N HIS A 70 0.90 23.41 -3.97
CA HIS A 70 1.24 22.11 -4.50
C HIS A 70 0.08 21.61 -5.40
N PRO A 71 0.34 21.22 -6.66
CA PRO A 71 -0.67 20.49 -7.42
C PRO A 71 -0.97 19.21 -6.63
N ASP A 72 -2.23 19.10 -6.24
CA ASP A 72 -2.77 17.99 -5.47
C ASP A 72 -2.38 16.65 -6.13
N PRO A 73 -1.82 15.67 -5.38
CA PRO A 73 -1.54 14.36 -5.94
C PRO A 73 -2.85 13.81 -6.52
N LEU A 74 -2.79 13.39 -7.79
CA LEU A 74 -3.94 13.04 -8.61
C LEU A 74 -4.97 12.16 -7.84
N PRO A 75 -6.27 12.33 -8.09
CA PRO A 75 -7.33 11.50 -7.50
C PRO A 75 -7.08 9.98 -7.62
N GLY A 76 -6.35 9.54 -8.65
CA GLY A 76 -6.00 8.12 -8.88
C GLY A 76 -4.96 7.54 -7.90
N ALA A 77 -4.00 8.35 -7.42
CA ALA A 77 -3.02 7.92 -6.41
C ALA A 77 -3.71 7.68 -5.05
N TRP A 78 -4.74 8.47 -4.76
CA TRP A 78 -5.57 8.26 -3.58
C TRP A 78 -6.37 6.96 -3.63
N VAL A 79 -7.07 6.70 -4.74
CA VAL A 79 -7.91 5.49 -4.88
C VAL A 79 -7.09 4.23 -4.71
N SER A 80 -5.89 4.20 -5.30
CA SER A 80 -4.96 3.06 -5.15
C SER A 80 -4.47 2.90 -3.70
N ALA A 81 -4.18 3.99 -2.99
CA ALA A 81 -3.76 3.96 -1.60
C ALA A 81 -4.87 3.47 -0.65
N VAL A 82 -6.12 3.90 -0.88
CA VAL A 82 -7.26 3.53 -0.03
C VAL A 82 -7.78 2.13 -0.32
N LEU A 83 -7.82 1.70 -1.58
CA LEU A 83 -8.37 0.39 -1.93
C LEU A 83 -7.35 -0.74 -1.94
N GLY A 84 -6.06 -0.44 -2.14
CA GLY A 84 -5.02 -1.44 -2.31
C GLY A 84 -4.94 -2.44 -1.15
N GLN A 85 -4.75 -1.96 0.08
CA GLN A 85 -4.68 -2.85 1.26
C GLN A 85 -6.02 -3.50 1.63
N PRO A 86 -7.17 -2.79 1.62
CA PRO A 86 -8.47 -3.43 1.86
C PRO A 86 -8.80 -4.55 0.89
N LEU A 87 -8.42 -4.46 -0.39
CA LEU A 87 -8.60 -5.55 -1.36
C LEU A 87 -7.72 -6.77 -1.06
N VAL A 88 -6.50 -6.57 -0.54
CA VAL A 88 -5.66 -7.66 -0.05
C VAL A 88 -6.31 -8.30 1.17
N ALA A 89 -6.68 -7.51 2.17
CA ALA A 89 -7.35 -7.97 3.39
C ALA A 89 -8.67 -8.69 3.10
N PHE A 90 -9.45 -8.19 2.13
CA PHE A 90 -10.67 -8.82 1.66
C PHE A 90 -10.45 -10.27 1.26
N GLY A 91 -9.37 -10.59 0.54
CA GLY A 91 -9.12 -11.98 0.14
C GLY A 91 -8.72 -12.89 1.30
N PHE A 92 -7.97 -12.38 2.29
CA PHE A 92 -7.66 -13.15 3.50
C PHE A 92 -8.95 -13.52 4.25
N HIS A 93 -9.77 -12.53 4.57
CA HIS A 93 -11.03 -12.75 5.29
C HIS A 93 -11.99 -13.65 4.50
N ARG A 94 -12.08 -13.45 3.17
CA ARG A 94 -12.92 -14.29 2.31
C ARG A 94 -12.45 -15.74 2.27
N LEU A 95 -11.14 -15.99 2.20
CA LEU A 95 -10.57 -17.35 2.24
C LEU A 95 -10.77 -18.02 3.60
N SER A 96 -10.75 -17.25 4.69
CA SER A 96 -11.06 -17.74 6.04
C SER A 96 -12.56 -17.88 6.33
N GLY A 97 -13.44 -17.59 5.36
CA GLY A 97 -14.90 -17.71 5.51
C GLY A 97 -15.59 -16.49 6.13
N ASP A 98 -14.85 -15.47 6.59
CA ASP A 98 -15.41 -14.24 7.16
C ASP A 98 -15.79 -13.24 6.06
N ARG A 99 -16.95 -13.49 5.43
CA ARG A 99 -17.48 -12.62 4.37
C ARG A 99 -17.96 -11.28 4.90
N ALA A 100 -18.39 -11.21 6.15
CA ALA A 100 -18.91 -9.99 6.75
C ALA A 100 -17.79 -8.95 6.90
N THR A 101 -16.69 -9.33 7.54
CA THR A 101 -15.52 -8.45 7.70
C THR A 101 -14.91 -8.08 6.36
N ALA A 102 -14.82 -9.04 5.42
CA ALA A 102 -14.33 -8.77 4.07
C ALA A 102 -15.15 -7.66 3.38
N ASN A 103 -16.47 -7.80 3.34
CA ASN A 103 -17.36 -6.83 2.70
C ASN A 103 -17.37 -5.48 3.42
N LEU A 104 -17.30 -5.45 4.75
CA LEU A 104 -17.22 -4.21 5.52
C LEU A 104 -15.94 -3.43 5.23
N LEU A 105 -14.78 -4.11 5.18
CA LEU A 105 -13.51 -3.47 4.85
C LEU A 105 -13.51 -2.88 3.43
N LEU A 106 -13.96 -3.66 2.45
CA LEU A 106 -13.99 -3.21 1.06
C LEU A 106 -15.05 -2.12 0.83
N GLY A 107 -16.25 -2.30 1.37
CA GLY A 107 -17.35 -1.33 1.26
C GLY A 107 -17.03 -0.01 1.96
N GLY A 108 -16.43 -0.06 3.16
CA GLY A 108 -15.99 1.13 3.88
C GLY A 108 -14.89 1.89 3.13
N ALA A 109 -13.89 1.18 2.60
CA ALA A 109 -12.83 1.79 1.80
C ALA A 109 -13.37 2.38 0.48
N ALA A 110 -14.29 1.69 -0.19
CA ALA A 110 -14.94 2.18 -1.41
C ALA A 110 -15.81 3.43 -1.14
N ALA A 111 -16.48 3.50 0.00
CA ALA A 111 -17.24 4.69 0.40
C ALA A 111 -16.33 5.87 0.78
N LEU A 112 -15.12 5.61 1.29
CA LEU A 112 -14.11 6.63 1.58
C LEU A 112 -13.42 7.19 0.32
N ALA A 113 -13.31 6.39 -0.75
CA ALA A 113 -12.68 6.82 -2.00
C ALA A 113 -13.23 8.15 -2.56
N PRO A 114 -14.55 8.38 -2.72
CA PRO A 114 -15.08 9.66 -3.20
C PRO A 114 -14.92 10.80 -2.18
N ALA A 115 -14.75 10.51 -0.90
CA ALA A 115 -14.57 11.53 0.13
C ALA A 115 -13.25 12.32 0.01
N ALA A 116 -12.27 11.82 -0.77
CA ALA A 116 -11.01 12.52 -1.01
C ALA A 116 -11.18 13.94 -1.57
N ALA A 117 -12.19 14.16 -2.41
CA ALA A 117 -12.42 15.48 -3.01
C ALA A 117 -12.72 16.55 -1.95
N ARG A 118 -13.07 16.14 -0.73
CA ARG A 118 -13.43 17.03 0.39
C ARG A 118 -12.34 17.13 1.46
N LEU A 119 -11.27 16.35 1.34
CA LEU A 119 -10.20 16.31 2.34
C LEU A 119 -8.98 17.11 1.86
N PRO A 120 -8.31 17.86 2.75
CA PRO A 120 -7.01 18.45 2.45
C PRO A 120 -5.97 17.35 2.21
N ALA A 121 -4.87 17.66 1.52
CA ALA A 121 -3.84 16.70 1.13
C ALA A 121 -3.30 15.86 2.31
N ASP A 122 -3.02 16.50 3.45
CA ASP A 122 -2.57 15.81 4.67
C ASP A 122 -3.65 14.89 5.25
N GLY A 123 -4.91 15.33 5.22
CA GLY A 123 -6.06 14.55 5.65
C GLY A 123 -6.26 13.30 4.79
N ARG A 124 -6.06 13.41 3.47
CA ARG A 124 -6.03 12.25 2.57
C ARG A 124 -4.89 11.32 2.95
N LEU A 125 -3.65 11.79 3.05
CA LEU A 125 -2.53 10.92 3.39
C LEU A 125 -2.74 10.16 4.71
N LEU A 126 -3.22 10.84 5.76
CA LEU A 126 -3.52 10.24 7.05
C LEU A 126 -4.63 9.19 6.93
N ALA A 127 -5.72 9.49 6.23
CA ALA A 127 -6.82 8.56 6.03
C ALA A 127 -6.38 7.32 5.25
N ALA A 128 -5.58 7.46 4.19
CA ALA A 128 -5.03 6.32 3.45
C ALA A 128 -4.17 5.42 4.35
N ARG A 129 -3.29 6.02 5.16
CA ARG A 129 -2.46 5.26 6.12
C ARG A 129 -3.32 4.57 7.17
N ALA A 130 -4.33 5.24 7.71
CA ALA A 130 -5.23 4.67 8.70
C ALA A 130 -6.00 3.47 8.12
N VAL A 131 -6.56 3.59 6.91
CA VAL A 131 -7.23 2.50 6.21
C VAL A 131 -6.28 1.33 5.96
N ALA A 132 -5.05 1.61 5.52
CA ALA A 132 -4.04 0.58 5.31
C ALA A 132 -3.64 -0.13 6.61
N VAL A 133 -3.51 0.60 7.72
CA VAL A 133 -3.20 0.05 9.05
C VAL A 133 -4.36 -0.81 9.56
N LEU A 134 -5.61 -0.36 9.42
CA LEU A 134 -6.78 -1.14 9.82
C LEU A 134 -6.91 -2.43 9.00
N ALA A 135 -6.73 -2.35 7.68
CA ALA A 135 -6.76 -3.51 6.80
C ALA A 135 -5.63 -4.49 7.14
N ALA A 136 -4.38 -4.03 7.22
CA ALA A 136 -3.24 -4.86 7.56
C ALA A 136 -3.31 -5.42 8.99
N GLY A 137 -3.82 -4.65 9.95
CA GLY A 137 -4.05 -5.07 11.33
C GLY A 137 -5.09 -6.18 11.42
N SER A 138 -6.18 -6.10 10.66
CA SER A 138 -7.16 -7.19 10.62
C SER A 138 -6.58 -8.49 10.03
N VAL A 139 -5.75 -8.39 8.99
CA VAL A 139 -5.01 -9.54 8.44
C VAL A 139 -4.02 -10.09 9.45
N LEU A 140 -3.33 -9.22 10.20
CA LEU A 140 -2.40 -9.62 11.26
C LEU A 140 -3.14 -10.42 12.35
N VAL A 141 -4.26 -9.90 12.87
CA VAL A 141 -5.08 -10.60 13.88
C VAL A 141 -5.53 -11.95 13.36
N LEU A 142 -6.11 -12.00 12.15
CA LEU A 142 -6.52 -13.26 11.52
C LEU A 142 -5.36 -14.24 11.35
N SER A 143 -4.18 -13.74 10.98
CA SER A 143 -2.98 -14.57 10.77
C SER A 143 -2.43 -15.12 12.07
N VAL A 144 -2.50 -14.35 13.18
CA VAL A 144 -2.15 -14.85 14.52
C VAL A 144 -3.10 -15.97 14.93
N LEU A 145 -4.41 -15.76 14.76
CA LEU A 145 -5.43 -16.75 15.12
C LEU A 145 -5.35 -18.04 14.29
N THR A 146 -4.90 -17.94 13.04
CA THR A 146 -4.74 -19.08 12.12
C THR A 146 -3.32 -19.65 12.09
N ALA A 147 -2.43 -19.20 12.98
CA ALA A 147 -1.01 -19.58 13.02
C ALA A 147 -0.27 -19.40 11.67
N ASN A 148 -0.70 -18.45 10.84
CA ASN A 148 -0.09 -18.16 9.54
C ASN A 148 1.10 -17.20 9.71
N GLY A 149 2.29 -17.74 9.97
CA GLY A 149 3.49 -16.94 10.23
C GLY A 149 3.86 -15.93 9.11
N HIS A 150 3.61 -16.29 7.84
CA HIS A 150 3.82 -15.36 6.73
C HIS A 150 2.85 -14.18 6.76
N GLY A 151 1.59 -14.44 7.16
CA GLY A 151 0.56 -13.42 7.30
C GLY A 151 0.85 -12.49 8.48
N VAL A 152 1.37 -13.03 9.58
CA VAL A 152 1.83 -12.25 10.74
C VAL A 152 2.95 -11.29 10.31
N LEU A 153 3.99 -11.82 9.66
CA LEU A 153 5.10 -11.01 9.19
C LEU A 153 4.64 -9.93 8.20
N GLY A 154 3.81 -10.31 7.22
CA GLY A 154 3.30 -9.40 6.19
C GLY A 154 2.42 -8.29 6.77
N GLY A 155 1.52 -8.63 7.68
CA GLY A 155 0.67 -7.67 8.40
C GLY A 155 1.49 -6.69 9.23
N LEU A 156 2.45 -7.19 10.02
CA LEU A 156 3.32 -6.37 10.86
C LEU A 156 4.14 -5.37 10.02
N LEU A 157 4.81 -5.84 8.96
CA LEU A 157 5.59 -4.99 8.07
C LEU A 157 4.72 -3.92 7.40
N THR A 158 3.51 -4.28 6.97
CA THR A 158 2.60 -3.34 6.33
C THR A 158 2.09 -2.28 7.31
N VAL A 159 1.77 -2.66 8.56
CA VAL A 159 1.42 -1.70 9.62
C VAL A 159 2.61 -0.77 9.89
N LEU A 160 3.81 -1.31 10.10
CA LEU A 160 5.02 -0.54 10.36
C LEU A 160 5.31 0.46 9.23
N ALA A 161 5.19 0.05 7.98
CA ALA A 161 5.38 0.90 6.81
C ALA A 161 4.43 2.12 6.76
N ASN A 162 3.22 1.98 7.31
CA ASN A 162 2.24 3.06 7.32
C ASN A 162 2.33 3.96 8.57
N LEU A 163 2.99 3.49 9.63
CA LEU A 163 3.32 4.28 10.82
C LEU A 163 4.64 5.05 10.67
N LEU A 164 5.51 4.65 9.75
CA LEU A 164 6.77 5.34 9.47
C LEU A 164 6.53 6.83 9.09
N PRO A 165 7.23 7.78 9.74
CA PRO A 165 7.11 9.20 9.42
C PRO A 165 7.59 9.49 7.99
N ALA A 166 7.03 10.53 7.37
CA ALA A 166 7.40 10.94 6.01
C ALA A 166 8.90 11.29 5.87
N SER A 167 9.58 11.68 6.96
CA SER A 167 11.03 11.88 7.01
C SER A 167 11.84 10.57 6.84
N GLY A 168 11.28 9.43 7.26
CA GLY A 168 11.82 8.09 6.96
C GLY A 168 11.59 7.66 5.51
N ALA A 169 10.60 8.25 4.82
CA ALA A 169 10.38 8.07 3.38
C ALA A 169 11.44 8.79 2.54
N ARG A 170 12.05 9.88 3.04
CA ARG A 170 13.20 10.56 2.40
C ARG A 170 14.47 9.69 2.37
N HIS A 171 14.55 8.65 3.22
CA HIS A 171 15.63 7.65 3.20
C HIS A 171 15.25 6.37 2.43
N GLY A 172 14.12 6.36 1.72
CA GLY A 172 13.67 5.23 0.90
C GLY A 172 13.19 4.01 1.69
N GLY A 173 13.16 4.02 3.03
CA GLY A 173 12.87 2.82 3.84
C GLY A 173 11.45 2.26 3.69
N ARG A 174 10.44 3.13 3.60
CA ARG A 174 9.02 2.74 3.51
C ARG A 174 8.70 1.79 2.35
N PRO A 175 9.06 2.08 1.08
CA PRO A 175 8.79 1.17 -0.03
C PRO A 175 9.51 -0.18 0.09
N TRP A 176 10.68 -0.25 0.71
CA TRP A 176 11.35 -1.53 1.02
C TRP A 176 10.53 -2.37 2.00
N VAL A 177 10.06 -1.75 3.09
CA VAL A 177 9.23 -2.44 4.10
C VAL A 177 7.91 -2.90 3.48
N LEU A 178 7.27 -2.09 2.63
CA LEU A 178 6.06 -2.48 1.91
C LEU A 178 6.32 -3.62 0.92
N ALA A 179 7.45 -3.62 0.22
CA ALA A 179 7.79 -4.69 -0.72
C ALA A 179 7.95 -6.02 0.01
N ALA A 180 8.68 -6.03 1.12
CA ALA A 180 8.82 -7.20 1.98
C ALA A 180 7.47 -7.66 2.57
N GLY A 181 6.65 -6.71 3.04
CA GLY A 181 5.32 -6.96 3.57
C GLY A 181 4.39 -7.60 2.53
N ASN A 182 4.31 -7.02 1.33
CA ASN A 182 3.47 -7.52 0.23
C ASN A 182 3.89 -8.91 -0.23
N TRP A 183 5.20 -9.17 -0.29
CA TRP A 183 5.70 -10.50 -0.62
C TRP A 183 5.34 -11.55 0.45
N ALA A 184 5.45 -11.20 1.73
CA ALA A 184 5.04 -12.07 2.83
C ALA A 184 3.52 -12.33 2.80
N LEU A 185 2.69 -11.29 2.60
CA LEU A 185 1.24 -11.42 2.43
C LEU A 185 0.88 -12.31 1.23
N GLN A 186 1.58 -12.18 0.11
CA GLN A 186 1.40 -13.03 -1.07
C GLN A 186 1.64 -14.51 -0.74
N ARG A 187 2.72 -14.82 -0.01
CA ARG A 187 2.99 -16.19 0.45
C ARG A 187 1.93 -16.71 1.41
N ALA A 188 1.48 -15.87 2.33
CA ALA A 188 0.44 -16.19 3.30
C ALA A 188 -0.90 -16.54 2.62
N LEU A 189 -1.31 -15.79 1.58
CA LEU A 189 -2.51 -16.08 0.79
C LEU A 189 -2.43 -17.44 0.08
N ARG A 190 -1.25 -17.79 -0.45
CA ARG A 190 -1.04 -19.11 -1.05
C ARG A 190 -1.16 -20.22 -0.01
N ALA A 191 -0.50 -20.05 1.14
CA ALA A 191 -0.55 -21.04 2.21
C ALA A 191 -2.00 -21.28 2.71
N GLN A 192 -2.79 -20.22 2.86
CA GLN A 192 -4.21 -20.34 3.26
C GLN A 192 -5.06 -21.12 2.25
N ARG A 193 -4.82 -20.97 0.94
CA ARG A 193 -5.59 -21.70 -0.06
C ARG A 193 -5.23 -23.20 -0.11
N PHE A 194 -3.97 -23.54 0.10
CA PHE A 194 -3.49 -24.93 -0.02
C PHE A 194 -3.45 -25.70 1.32
N GLY A 195 -3.62 -25.02 2.45
CA GLY A 195 -3.73 -25.65 3.78
C GLY A 195 -5.17 -25.86 4.26
N ALA A 196 -6.17 -25.62 3.39
CA ALA A 196 -7.59 -25.78 3.70
C ALA A 196 -8.17 -27.12 3.17
N GLU A 197 -7.31 -28.06 2.76
CA GLU A 197 -7.65 -29.47 2.45
C GLU A 197 -7.13 -30.38 3.55
#